data_AF-A0A444DAR2-F1
#
_entry.id   AF-A0A444DAR2-F1
#
_cell.length_a   1.000
_cell.length_b   1.000
_cell.length_c   1.000
_cell.angle_alpha   90.00
_cell.angle_beta   90.00
_cell.angle_gamma   90.00
#
_symmetry.space_group_name_H-M   'P 1'
#
loop_
_entity.id
_entity.type
_entity.pdbx_description
1 polymer ?
#
loop_
_entity_poly.entity_id
_entity_poly.type
_entity_poly.pdbx_seq_one_letter_code
_entity_poly.pdbx_strand_id
1 'polypeptide(L)' 'MKDYRLCCHILRKEASNDFFEGCRAILVDKDRNPKWDPCSLDLVDGKVVDRYFSQVDDACWEDLKLPVRHASKL' A
#
# COMPACT_ATOMS: atom_id res chain seq x y z
N MET A 1 3.12 -9.95 -7.64
CA MET A 1 2.67 -10.36 -6.29
C MET A 1 2.95 -9.27 -5.24
N LYS A 2 4.17 -8.70 -5.19
CA LYS A 2 4.49 -7.59 -4.26
C LYS A 2 3.56 -6.38 -4.40
N ASP A 3 3.37 -5.88 -5.62
CA ASP A 3 2.51 -4.70 -5.87
C ASP A 3 1.04 -4.95 -5.56
N TYR A 4 0.57 -6.20 -5.74
CA TYR A 4 -0.77 -6.59 -5.32
C TYR A 4 -0.88 -6.38 -3.82
N ARG A 5 -0.09 -7.09 -3.00
CA ARG A 5 -0.10 -6.99 -1.53
C ARG A 5 0.04 -5.56 -1.03
N LEU A 6 0.93 -4.78 -1.66
CA LEU A 6 1.10 -3.35 -1.37
C LEU A 6 -0.24 -2.59 -1.49
N CYS A 7 -0.94 -2.72 -2.62
CA CYS A 7 -2.25 -2.10 -2.82
C CYS A 7 -3.28 -2.57 -1.78
N CYS A 8 -3.24 -3.84 -1.38
CA CYS A 8 -4.15 -4.41 -0.39
C CYS A 8 -3.99 -3.73 0.97
N HIS A 9 -2.75 -3.67 1.47
CA HIS A 9 -2.45 -3.05 2.75
C HIS A 9 -2.70 -1.53 2.72
N ILE A 10 -2.46 -0.86 1.59
CA ILE A 10 -2.85 0.54 1.38
C ILE A 10 -4.36 0.71 1.56
N LEU A 11 -5.17 -0.06 0.83
CA LEU A 11 -6.63 0.09 0.86
C LEU A 11 -7.23 -0.29 2.22
N ARG A 12 -6.60 -1.22 2.94
CA ARG A 12 -7.01 -1.66 4.28
C ARG A 12 -6.58 -0.71 5.40
N LYS A 13 -5.73 0.29 5.12
CA LYS A 13 -5.21 1.27 6.10
C LYS A 13 -4.45 0.64 7.28
N GLU A 14 -3.94 -0.58 7.12
CA GLU A 14 -3.31 -1.32 8.23
C GLU A 14 -1.91 -0.81 8.57
N ALA A 15 -1.17 -0.36 7.55
CA ALA A 15 0.21 0.07 7.71
C ALA A 15 0.33 1.59 7.83
N SER A 16 -0.51 2.36 7.12
CA SER A 16 -0.63 3.81 7.26
C SER A 16 -1.94 4.33 6.65
N ASN A 17 -2.38 5.49 7.11
CA ASN A 17 -3.48 6.26 6.54
C ASN A 17 -3.03 7.22 5.42
N ASP A 18 -1.73 7.34 5.16
CA ASP A 18 -1.15 8.40 4.31
C ASP A 18 -1.68 8.40 2.89
N PHE A 19 -2.04 7.25 2.31
CA PHE A 19 -2.66 7.24 0.98
C PHE A 19 -3.97 8.06 0.94
N PHE A 20 -4.80 7.90 1.96
CA PHE A 20 -6.07 8.62 2.07
C PHE A 20 -5.85 10.08 2.44
N GLU A 21 -4.85 10.37 3.27
CA GLU A 21 -4.47 11.74 3.60
C GLU A 21 -3.94 12.51 2.38
N GLY A 22 -3.16 11.84 1.53
CA GLY A 22 -2.71 12.41 0.25
C GLY A 22 -3.88 12.72 -0.68
N CYS A 23 -4.83 11.78 -0.80
CA CYS A 23 -6.07 12.00 -1.54
C CYS A 23 -6.87 13.17 -0.96
N ARG A 24 -7.01 13.27 0.37
CA ARG A 24 -7.68 14.41 1.04
C ARG A 24 -7.00 15.73 0.67
N ALA A 25 -5.69 15.83 0.86
CA ALA A 25 -4.93 17.06 0.65
C ALA A 25 -4.92 17.53 -0.82
N ILE A 26 -4.93 16.60 -1.78
CA ILE A 26 -4.85 16.90 -3.21
C ILE A 26 -6.24 17.07 -3.84
N LEU A 27 -7.18 16.17 -3.57
CA LEU A 27 -8.42 16.04 -4.32
C LEU A 27 -9.63 16.61 -3.59
N VAL A 28 -9.69 16.45 -2.26
CA VAL A 28 -10.85 16.84 -1.45
C VAL A 28 -10.72 18.27 -0.98
N ASP A 29 -9.77 18.52 -0.09
CA ASP A 29 -9.58 19.83 0.55
C ASP A 29 -8.73 20.77 -0.30
N LYS A 30 -7.91 20.20 -1.19
CA LYS A 30 -7.02 20.93 -2.13
C LYS A 30 -6.08 21.91 -1.42
N ASP A 31 -5.76 21.65 -0.16
CA ASP A 31 -4.86 22.46 0.65
C ASP A 31 -3.38 22.25 0.29
N ARG A 32 -3.05 21.15 -0.40
CA ARG A 32 -1.67 20.70 -0.69
C ARG A 32 -0.80 20.59 0.57
N ASN A 33 -1.42 20.37 1.73
CA ASN A 33 -0.76 20.27 3.03
C ASN A 33 -1.11 18.94 3.70
N PRO A 34 -0.56 17.83 3.20
CA PRO A 34 -0.80 16.52 3.80
C PRO A 34 -0.14 16.40 5.17
N LYS A 35 -0.86 15.79 6.11
CA LYS A 35 -0.43 15.55 7.49
C LYS A 35 0.02 14.10 7.63
N TRP A 36 1.21 13.81 7.13
CA TRP A 36 1.80 12.47 7.19
C TRP A 36 2.04 12.00 8.62
N ASP A 37 1.85 10.70 8.84
CA ASP A 37 2.14 10.04 10.12
C ASP A 37 2.96 8.76 9.92
N PRO A 38 4.26 8.75 10.26
CA PRO A 38 5.01 9.83 10.92
C PRO A 38 5.38 10.98 9.96
N CYS A 39 5.60 12.18 10.51
CA CYS A 39 5.80 13.40 9.71
C CYS A 39 7.17 13.53 9.02
N SER A 40 8.08 12.57 9.22
CA SER A 40 9.40 12.54 8.57
C SER A 40 9.88 11.09 8.37
N LEU A 41 10.74 10.89 7.37
CA LEU A 41 11.21 9.56 6.98
C LEU A 41 12.06 8.88 8.07
N ASP A 42 12.84 9.64 8.82
CA ASP A 42 13.72 9.09 9.89
C ASP A 42 12.92 8.46 11.05
N LEU A 43 11.63 8.78 11.14
CA LEU A 43 10.71 8.24 12.15
C LEU A 43 9.96 7.00 11.67
N VAL A 44 10.11 6.59 10.40
CA VAL A 44 9.42 5.42 9.86
C VAL A 44 10.11 4.14 10.36
N ASP A 45 9.39 3.32 11.11
CA ASP A 45 9.86 1.98 11.51
C ASP A 45 9.87 1.04 10.30
N GLY A 46 10.98 0.33 10.08
CA GLY A 46 11.10 -0.69 9.04
C GLY A 46 10.01 -1.77 9.14
N LYS A 47 9.47 -2.04 10.33
CA LYS A 47 8.35 -2.98 10.51
C LYS A 47 7.07 -2.54 9.79
N VAL A 48 6.82 -1.23 9.71
CA VAL A 48 5.67 -0.69 8.97
C VAL A 48 5.87 -0.92 7.47
N VAL A 49 7.09 -0.74 6.97
CA VAL A 49 7.45 -1.03 5.58
C VAL A 49 7.29 -2.51 5.26
N ASP A 50 7.79 -3.39 6.13
CA ASP A 50 7.69 -4.85 5.95
C ASP A 50 6.22 -5.32 5.93
N ARG A 51 5.34 -4.67 6.71
CA ARG A 51 3.90 -4.99 6.73
C ARG A 51 3.27 -4.83 5.35
N TYR A 52 3.64 -3.82 4.56
CA TYR A 52 3.10 -3.63 3.21
C TYR A 52 3.38 -4.78 2.24
N PHE A 53 4.46 -5.54 2.47
CA PHE A 53 4.85 -6.67 1.60
C PHE A 53 4.47 -8.03 2.16
N SER A 54 4.00 -8.07 3.42
CA SER A 54 3.53 -9.28 4.08
C SER A 54 2.26 -9.83 3.43
N GLN A 55 1.93 -11.08 3.71
CA GLN A 55 0.65 -11.63 3.29
C GLN A 55 -0.49 -10.94 4.05
N VAL A 56 -1.60 -10.72 3.35
CA VAL A 56 -2.80 -10.17 3.99
C VAL A 56 -3.37 -11.22 4.94
N ASP A 57 -3.43 -10.86 6.22
CA ASP A 57 -3.95 -11.72 7.28
C ASP A 57 -5.48 -11.59 7.37
N ASP A 58 -6.17 -12.18 6.38
CA ASP A 58 -7.63 -12.17 6.29
C ASP A 58 -8.11 -13.42 5.55
N ALA A 59 -9.06 -14.13 6.16
CA ALA A 59 -9.56 -15.41 5.65
C ALA A 59 -10.29 -15.30 4.30
N CYS A 60 -10.82 -14.13 3.96
CA CYS A 60 -11.49 -13.88 2.69
C CYS A 60 -10.53 -13.41 1.58
N TRP A 61 -9.22 -13.36 1.87
CA TRP A 61 -8.22 -12.75 1.02
C TRP A 61 -7.14 -13.76 0.64
N GLU A 62 -7.10 -14.10 -0.65
CA GLU A 62 -6.07 -14.97 -1.20
C GLU A 62 -5.01 -14.15 -1.95
N ASP A 63 -3.76 -14.60 -1.88
CA ASP A 63 -2.69 -14.03 -2.69
C ASP A 63 -3.00 -14.19 -4.18
N LEU A 64 -2.85 -13.09 -4.94
CA LEU A 64 -3.06 -13.10 -6.38
C LEU A 64 -2.08 -14.03 -7.09
N LYS A 65 -2.62 -15.12 -7.66
CA LYS A 65 -1.90 -16.06 -8.52
C LYS A 65 -2.10 -15.67 -9.98
N LEU A 66 -1.09 -15.05 -10.56
CA LEU A 66 -1.11 -14.77 -12.01
C LEU A 66 -0.71 -16.02 -12.78
N PRO A 67 -1.32 -16.28 -13.94
CA PRO A 67 -0.85 -17.34 -14.83
C PRO A 67 0.59 -17.04 -15.26
N VAL A 68 1.40 -18.09 -15.38
CA VAL A 68 2.75 -17.95 -15.95
C VAL A 68 2.57 -17.41 -17.36
N ARG A 69 3.14 -16.24 -17.64
CA ARG A 69 3.18 -15.74 -19.01
C ARG A 69 4.01 -16.72 -19.83
N HIS A 70 3.35 -17.50 -20.69
CA HIS A 70 4.06 -18.21 -21.73
C HIS A 70 4.66 -17.15 -22.65
N ALA A 71 5.99 -17.17 -22.81
CA ALA A 71 6.63 -16.34 -23.83
C ALA A 71 6.03 -16.77 -25.18
N SER A 72 5.31 -15.86 -25.84
CA SER A 72 4.88 -16.08 -27.21
C SER A 72 6.11 -16.44 -28.02
N LYS A 73 6.14 -17.65 -28.60
CA LYS A 73 7.13 -17.99 -29.62
C LYS A 73 6.98 -16.95 -30.73
N LEU A 74 8.01 -16.12 -30.90
CA LEU A 74 8.22 -15.34 -32.12
C LEU A 74 8.38 -16.30 -33.31
#